data_AF-A0A800EAM5-F1
#
_entry.id   AF-A0A800EAM5-F1
#
_cell.length_a   1.000
_cell.length_b   1.000
_cell.length_c   1.000
_cell.angle_alpha   90.00
_cell.angle_beta   90.00
_cell.angle_gamma   90.00
#
_symmetry.space_group_name_H-M   'P 1'
#
loop_
_entity.id
_entity.type
_entity.pdbx_description
1 polymer ?
#
loop_
_entity_poly.entity_id
_entity_poly.type
_entity_poly.pdbx_seq_one_letter_code
_entity_poly.pdbx_strand_id
1 'polypeptide(L)'
;MINMKNLATLVVLLVVSTIYAESNYQGNLHNSFDNKFISIVDGQNKYCFKGVGNKLKSVSNIGKCKSLDSIYLTNKGSICIETDNISCKSVQISIDGKYYWGKDKKSSINIFDSLDRMVNGSGSVLSSKKLLEEYSGKYIVIEKGNTTLCFKKKNNSFKVIKNIGSCKPINNVYLSNKSDKLCIDGDSIECKNIYATASGHKWGEYGDTVRRYNKLSHLDKVSRDENSSKAKNIVKNRHIAKDDDAPKSDGAYWGKKYYDKAYKYYKKKDYNNAYKWAKKSADLGYDKGYFGLGLAFEKGYGVVSKDKKEALKWYLKAAKLGHTESQFRAGHLLMFDDGAEAEKWYLKAADKGHLKAQTNLGYMYGKGMGSSIWGDEKLAYKYYLMAAKQGNKVAQSNVCLSLWKGRGVRRDIKKAIEWCQKSADQGYNKVNSLLQAIENEF
;
A
#
# COMPACT_ATOMS: atom_id res chain seq x y z
N MET A 1 -47.42 12.60 7.45
CA MET A 1 -47.17 11.45 8.34
C MET A 1 -46.80 10.24 7.50
N ILE A 2 -45.54 9.85 7.47
CA ILE A 2 -45.12 8.60 6.81
C ILE A 2 -45.64 7.43 7.66
N ASN A 3 -46.36 6.51 7.03
CA ASN A 3 -47.08 5.42 7.68
C ASN A 3 -46.09 4.48 8.41
N MET A 4 -46.02 4.58 9.75
CA MET A 4 -45.05 3.85 10.59
C MET A 4 -45.15 2.32 10.48
N LYS A 5 -46.27 1.77 10.01
CA LYS A 5 -46.42 0.32 9.77
C LYS A 5 -45.50 -0.19 8.65
N ASN A 6 -45.25 0.61 7.60
CA ASN A 6 -44.41 0.17 6.49
C ASN A 6 -42.91 0.21 6.82
N LEU A 7 -42.48 1.08 7.75
CA LEU A 7 -41.09 1.13 8.20
C LEU A 7 -40.73 -0.11 9.04
N ALA A 8 -41.63 -0.55 9.92
CA ALA A 8 -41.42 -1.75 10.74
C ALA A 8 -41.30 -3.01 9.87
N THR A 9 -42.15 -3.17 8.85
CA THR A 9 -42.10 -4.31 7.93
C THR A 9 -40.83 -4.30 7.07
N LEU A 10 -40.35 -3.13 6.64
CA LEU A 10 -39.10 -3.00 5.86
C LEU A 10 -37.87 -3.32 6.69
N VAL A 11 -37.84 -2.89 7.97
CA VAL A 11 -36.75 -3.19 8.90
C VAL A 11 -36.74 -4.67 9.26
N VAL A 12 -37.89 -5.29 9.48
CA VAL A 12 -37.98 -6.74 9.72
C VAL A 12 -37.56 -7.54 8.48
N LEU A 13 -37.94 -7.14 7.26
CA LEU A 13 -37.48 -7.78 6.01
C LEU A 13 -35.96 -7.62 5.77
N LEU A 14 -35.37 -6.46 6.11
CA LEU A 14 -33.93 -6.23 6.00
C LEU A 14 -33.14 -7.01 7.06
N VAL A 15 -33.65 -7.14 8.28
CA VAL A 15 -33.03 -7.93 9.35
C VAL A 15 -33.17 -9.43 9.07
N VAL A 16 -34.32 -9.90 8.59
CA VAL A 16 -34.51 -11.31 8.22
C VAL A 16 -33.69 -11.69 7.00
N SER A 17 -33.58 -10.83 5.98
CA SER A 17 -32.74 -11.11 4.78
C SER A 17 -31.23 -11.05 5.06
N THR A 18 -30.77 -10.22 5.99
CA THR A 18 -29.34 -10.23 6.43
C THR A 18 -29.02 -11.47 7.26
N ILE A 19 -29.93 -11.91 8.13
CA ILE A 19 -29.78 -13.16 8.90
C ILE A 19 -29.86 -14.40 7.96
N TYR A 20 -30.74 -14.40 6.96
CA TYR A 20 -30.85 -15.48 5.97
C TYR A 20 -29.64 -15.52 5.01
N ALA A 21 -29.06 -14.37 4.68
CA ALA A 21 -27.84 -14.29 3.86
C ALA A 21 -26.61 -14.80 4.63
N GLU A 22 -26.50 -14.51 5.93
CA GLU A 22 -25.43 -15.05 6.76
C GLU A 22 -25.58 -16.55 7.04
N SER A 23 -26.80 -17.06 7.27
CA SER A 23 -27.03 -18.49 7.53
C SER A 23 -26.86 -19.38 6.28
N ASN A 24 -27.28 -18.92 5.09
CA ASN A 24 -26.99 -19.62 3.83
C ASN A 24 -25.50 -19.59 3.47
N TYR A 25 -24.77 -18.55 3.88
CA TYR A 25 -23.31 -18.50 3.70
C TYR A 25 -22.59 -19.48 4.64
N GLN A 26 -23.12 -19.68 5.85
CA GLN A 26 -22.57 -20.57 6.89
C GLN A 26 -22.72 -22.07 6.56
N GLY A 27 -23.86 -22.50 6.02
CA GLY A 27 -24.07 -23.89 5.59
C GLY A 27 -23.31 -24.29 4.32
N ASN A 28 -23.13 -23.35 3.38
CA ASN A 28 -22.47 -23.61 2.10
C ASN A 28 -20.93 -23.66 2.18
N LEU A 29 -20.32 -23.04 3.19
CA LEU A 29 -18.87 -23.01 3.31
C LEU A 29 -18.30 -24.40 3.63
N HIS A 30 -18.96 -25.18 4.49
CA HIS A 30 -18.51 -26.54 4.86
C HIS A 30 -18.54 -27.50 3.65
N ASN A 31 -19.62 -27.48 2.87
CA ASN A 31 -19.71 -28.25 1.62
C ASN A 31 -18.68 -27.80 0.56
N SER A 32 -18.20 -26.56 0.64
CA SER A 32 -17.21 -26.03 -0.31
C SER A 32 -15.80 -26.58 -0.10
N PHE A 33 -15.50 -27.17 1.07
CA PHE A 33 -14.17 -27.73 1.38
C PHE A 33 -14.09 -29.24 1.24
N ASP A 34 -15.23 -29.95 1.32
CA ASP A 34 -15.23 -31.41 1.32
C ASP A 34 -14.68 -31.97 0.00
N ASN A 35 -13.81 -32.98 0.10
CA ASN A 35 -13.04 -33.57 -1.01
C ASN A 35 -12.19 -32.60 -1.85
N LYS A 36 -12.07 -31.32 -1.46
CA LYS A 36 -11.22 -30.34 -2.14
C LYS A 36 -9.84 -30.24 -1.50
N PHE A 37 -8.88 -29.78 -2.30
CA PHE A 37 -7.53 -29.48 -1.85
C PHE A 37 -7.45 -28.04 -1.34
N ILE A 38 -6.72 -27.81 -0.26
CA ILE A 38 -6.71 -26.51 0.43
C ILE A 38 -5.27 -26.13 0.74
N SER A 39 -4.91 -24.87 0.51
CA SER A 39 -3.66 -24.30 1.01
C SER A 39 -3.91 -23.08 1.87
N ILE A 40 -3.23 -22.98 3.01
CA ILE A 40 -3.24 -21.82 3.90
C ILE A 40 -1.89 -21.13 3.81
N VAL A 41 -1.90 -19.83 3.55
CA VAL A 41 -0.70 -18.99 3.49
C VAL A 41 -0.73 -18.03 4.68
N ASP A 42 0.29 -18.08 5.53
CA ASP A 42 0.51 -17.15 6.65
C ASP A 42 1.94 -16.59 6.55
N GLY A 43 2.05 -15.32 6.15
CA GLY A 43 3.33 -14.70 5.84
C GLY A 43 4.09 -15.42 4.73
N GLN A 44 5.24 -16.03 5.06
CA GLN A 44 6.05 -16.82 4.12
C GLN A 44 5.75 -18.33 4.17
N ASN A 45 4.90 -18.78 5.10
CA ASN A 45 4.60 -20.19 5.29
C ASN A 45 3.37 -20.59 4.48
N LYS A 46 3.42 -21.76 3.84
CA LYS A 46 2.29 -22.41 3.15
C LYS A 46 2.03 -23.77 3.80
N TYR A 47 0.80 -24.04 4.19
CA TYR A 47 0.34 -25.31 4.77
C TYR A 47 -0.74 -25.90 3.87
N CYS A 48 -0.79 -27.23 3.72
CA CYS A 48 -1.68 -27.86 2.74
C CYS A 48 -2.47 -29.02 3.34
N PHE A 49 -3.74 -29.10 2.93
CA PHE A 49 -4.72 -30.02 3.50
C PHE A 49 -5.64 -30.56 2.42
N LYS A 50 -6.29 -31.68 2.73
CA LYS A 50 -7.44 -32.20 2.00
C LYS A 50 -8.67 -32.18 2.91
N GLY A 51 -9.78 -31.63 2.44
CA GLY A 51 -11.04 -31.67 3.18
C GLY A 51 -11.60 -33.08 3.25
N VAL A 52 -12.00 -33.50 4.46
CA VAL A 52 -12.66 -34.78 4.73
C VAL A 52 -13.78 -34.51 5.74
N GLY A 53 -15.01 -34.30 5.25
CA GLY A 53 -16.12 -33.82 6.06
C GLY A 53 -15.80 -32.48 6.73
N ASN A 54 -15.97 -32.38 8.05
CA ASN A 54 -15.71 -31.16 8.82
C ASN A 54 -14.24 -31.00 9.27
N LYS A 55 -13.35 -31.90 8.85
CA LYS A 55 -11.92 -31.89 9.25
C LYS A 55 -11.02 -31.67 8.04
N LEU A 56 -9.89 -31.03 8.27
CA LEU A 56 -8.85 -30.85 7.27
C LEU A 56 -7.69 -31.78 7.60
N LYS A 57 -7.43 -32.74 6.71
CA LYS A 57 -6.33 -33.68 6.88
C LYS A 57 -5.06 -33.09 6.28
N SER A 58 -4.02 -32.95 7.09
CA SER A 58 -2.70 -32.48 6.64
C SER A 58 -2.18 -33.35 5.51
N VAL A 59 -1.65 -32.71 4.47
CA VAL A 59 -1.01 -33.40 3.35
C VAL A 59 0.44 -32.98 3.32
N SER A 60 1.32 -33.90 3.69
CA SER A 60 2.78 -33.72 3.66
C SER A 60 3.36 -34.07 2.29
N ASN A 61 4.58 -33.59 2.03
CA ASN A 61 5.38 -33.89 0.83
C ASN A 61 4.81 -33.41 -0.51
N ILE A 62 3.96 -32.37 -0.50
CA ILE A 62 3.44 -31.75 -1.71
C ILE A 62 3.99 -30.33 -1.85
N GLY A 63 4.82 -30.08 -2.87
CA GLY A 63 5.38 -28.76 -3.16
C GLY A 63 6.18 -28.16 -1.98
N LYS A 64 5.88 -26.90 -1.63
CA LYS A 64 6.49 -26.17 -0.49
C LYS A 64 5.65 -26.22 0.79
N CYS A 65 4.71 -27.16 0.89
CA CYS A 65 3.76 -27.20 2.00
C CYS A 65 4.46 -27.72 3.27
N LYS A 66 4.42 -26.92 4.34
CA LYS A 66 4.80 -27.34 5.68
C LYS A 66 3.69 -28.19 6.28
N SER A 67 4.08 -29.16 7.11
CA SER A 67 3.12 -29.92 7.90
C SER A 67 2.65 -29.09 9.08
N LEU A 68 1.40 -29.29 9.44
CA LEU A 68 0.76 -28.75 10.63
C LEU A 68 -0.21 -29.82 11.12
N ASP A 69 -0.24 -30.05 12.43
CA ASP A 69 -0.86 -31.23 13.03
C ASP A 69 -2.38 -31.15 13.09
N SER A 70 -2.95 -29.98 13.40
CA SER A 70 -4.39 -29.79 13.45
C SER A 70 -4.83 -28.36 13.13
N ILE A 71 -5.84 -28.27 12.27
CA ILE A 71 -6.64 -27.06 12.08
C ILE A 71 -8.11 -27.48 12.04
N TYR A 72 -8.98 -26.60 12.53
CA TYR A 72 -10.42 -26.83 12.44
C TYR A 72 -11.15 -25.56 12.04
N LEU A 73 -12.26 -25.76 11.35
CA LEU A 73 -13.18 -24.71 10.94
C LEU A 73 -14.14 -24.44 12.09
N THR A 74 -14.27 -23.17 12.47
CA THR A 74 -15.30 -22.75 13.42
C THR A 74 -16.66 -22.64 12.73
N ASN A 75 -17.72 -22.75 13.54
CA ASN A 75 -19.11 -22.53 13.12
C ASN A 75 -19.36 -21.09 12.60
N LYS A 76 -18.39 -20.18 12.72
CA LYS A 76 -18.40 -18.80 12.20
C LYS A 76 -17.57 -18.63 10.92
N GLY A 77 -17.15 -19.72 10.27
CA GLY A 77 -16.37 -19.68 9.02
C GLY A 77 -14.94 -19.16 9.16
N SER A 78 -14.41 -19.08 10.38
CA SER A 78 -13.00 -18.77 10.65
C SER A 78 -12.20 -20.06 10.86
N ILE A 79 -10.95 -20.12 10.39
CA ILE A 79 -10.04 -21.24 10.70
C ILE A 79 -9.28 -20.93 11.98
N CYS A 80 -9.33 -21.86 12.92
CA CYS A 80 -8.43 -21.85 14.07
C CYS A 80 -7.23 -22.74 13.74
N ILE A 81 -6.05 -22.16 13.90
CA ILE A 81 -4.78 -22.85 13.75
C ILE A 81 -4.36 -23.25 15.16
N GLU A 82 -4.27 -24.55 15.43
CA GLU A 82 -3.80 -25.03 16.71
C GLU A 82 -2.27 -24.93 16.72
N THR A 83 -1.77 -23.96 17.47
CA THR A 83 -0.35 -23.81 17.86
C THR A 83 -0.31 -23.70 19.38
N ASP A 84 0.86 -23.76 20.02
CA ASP A 84 1.04 -23.72 21.49
C ASP A 84 0.29 -22.57 22.23
N ASN A 85 -0.19 -21.56 21.49
CA ASN A 85 -1.29 -20.69 21.90
C ASN A 85 -2.42 -20.77 20.86
N ILE A 86 -3.60 -21.29 21.25
CA ILE A 86 -4.78 -21.39 20.39
C ILE A 86 -5.18 -19.97 19.94
N SER A 87 -4.96 -19.63 18.67
CA SER A 87 -5.36 -18.34 18.10
C SER A 87 -6.19 -18.53 16.84
N CYS A 88 -7.45 -18.08 16.90
CA CYS A 88 -8.36 -18.12 15.76
C CYS A 88 -8.18 -16.85 14.91
N LYS A 89 -7.89 -17.01 13.62
CA LYS A 89 -7.71 -15.88 12.69
C LYS A 89 -8.87 -15.84 11.69
N SER A 90 -9.43 -14.65 11.45
CA SER A 90 -10.39 -14.42 10.37
C SER A 90 -9.61 -14.10 9.09
N VAL A 91 -9.52 -15.07 8.17
CA VAL A 91 -8.61 -15.02 7.01
C VAL A 91 -9.37 -14.79 5.69
N GLN A 92 -8.67 -14.32 4.65
CA GLN A 92 -9.22 -14.19 3.31
C GLN A 92 -9.38 -15.58 2.65
N ILE A 93 -10.52 -15.87 2.01
CA ILE A 93 -10.81 -17.18 1.40
C ILE A 93 -10.90 -17.05 -0.12
N SER A 94 -10.25 -17.92 -0.87
CA SER A 94 -10.39 -18.06 -2.31
C SER A 94 -11.00 -19.41 -2.71
N ILE A 95 -12.09 -19.36 -3.48
CA ILE A 95 -12.80 -20.54 -4.00
C ILE A 95 -12.88 -20.40 -5.51
N ASP A 96 -12.29 -21.32 -6.26
CA ASP A 96 -12.30 -21.35 -7.72
C ASP A 96 -11.88 -20.01 -8.36
N GLY A 97 -10.93 -19.32 -7.74
CA GLY A 97 -10.42 -18.01 -8.17
C GLY A 97 -11.29 -16.80 -7.79
N LYS A 98 -12.43 -17.00 -7.13
CA LYS A 98 -13.20 -15.94 -6.46
C LYS A 98 -12.64 -15.70 -5.07
N TYR A 99 -12.71 -14.46 -4.57
CA TYR A 99 -12.15 -14.08 -3.27
C TYR A 99 -13.24 -13.53 -2.35
N TYR A 100 -13.16 -13.93 -1.09
CA TYR A 100 -14.04 -13.53 -0.01
C TYR A 100 -13.18 -12.97 1.13
N TRP A 101 -13.57 -11.81 1.66
CA TRP A 101 -12.69 -11.00 2.52
C TRP A 101 -12.85 -11.34 4.00
N GLY A 102 -11.75 -11.72 4.64
CA GLY A 102 -11.61 -11.79 6.09
C GLY A 102 -11.05 -10.50 6.68
N LYS A 103 -11.01 -10.41 8.03
CA LYS A 103 -10.47 -9.24 8.75
C LYS A 103 -8.94 -9.15 8.69
N ASP A 104 -8.24 -10.28 8.63
CA ASP A 104 -6.79 -10.35 8.50
C ASP A 104 -6.38 -10.39 7.02
N LYS A 105 -5.54 -9.44 6.60
CA LYS A 105 -5.01 -9.34 5.24
C LYS A 105 -3.67 -10.05 5.05
N LYS A 106 -3.07 -10.58 6.12
CA LYS A 106 -1.76 -11.27 6.08
C LYS A 106 -1.87 -12.77 5.89
N SER A 107 -3.06 -13.32 6.12
CA SER A 107 -3.34 -14.76 6.06
C SER A 107 -4.43 -15.05 5.03
N SER A 108 -4.24 -16.08 4.18
CA SER A 108 -5.21 -16.44 3.14
C SER A 108 -5.37 -17.96 2.98
N ILE A 109 -6.57 -18.39 2.57
CA ILE A 109 -6.91 -19.76 2.24
C ILE A 109 -7.24 -19.82 0.75
N ASN A 110 -6.72 -20.83 0.06
CA ASN A 110 -7.09 -21.13 -1.32
C ASN A 110 -7.65 -22.55 -1.40
N ILE A 111 -8.80 -22.71 -2.04
CA ILE A 111 -9.47 -23.98 -2.30
C ILE A 111 -9.30 -24.35 -3.77
N PHE A 112 -9.01 -25.63 -4.04
CA PHE A 112 -8.73 -26.16 -5.36
C PHE A 112 -9.52 -27.45 -5.64
N ASP A 113 -10.04 -27.56 -6.86
CA ASP A 113 -10.72 -28.78 -7.34
C ASP A 113 -9.75 -29.91 -7.73
N SER A 114 -8.47 -29.60 -7.99
CA SER A 114 -7.47 -30.60 -8.38
C SER A 114 -6.14 -30.40 -7.67
N LEU A 115 -5.42 -31.51 -7.48
CA LEU A 115 -4.12 -31.51 -6.82
C LEU A 115 -3.09 -30.65 -7.56
N ASP A 116 -3.10 -30.69 -8.90
CA ASP A 116 -2.22 -29.88 -9.76
C ASP A 116 -2.29 -28.39 -9.43
N ARG A 117 -3.49 -27.82 -9.27
CA ARG A 117 -3.66 -26.40 -8.90
C ARG A 117 -3.16 -26.10 -7.48
N MET A 118 -3.28 -27.05 -6.55
CA MET A 118 -2.75 -26.88 -5.19
C MET A 118 -1.21 -26.84 -5.18
N VAL A 119 -0.58 -27.72 -5.97
CA VAL A 119 0.88 -27.78 -6.10
C VAL A 119 1.41 -26.54 -6.82
N ASN A 120 0.80 -26.19 -7.94
CA ASN A 120 1.39 -25.31 -8.95
C ASN A 120 0.82 -23.87 -8.92
N GLY A 121 -0.27 -23.62 -8.19
CA GLY A 121 -0.78 -22.29 -7.89
C GLY A 121 -2.22 -22.01 -8.33
N SER A 122 -2.80 -20.96 -7.74
CA SER A 122 -4.16 -20.50 -8.05
C SER A 122 -4.19 -19.70 -9.35
N GLY A 123 -4.75 -20.25 -10.40
CA GLY A 123 -4.96 -19.54 -11.67
C GLY A 123 -5.55 -20.43 -12.74
N SER A 124 -6.18 -19.83 -13.75
CA SER A 124 -6.50 -20.58 -14.97
C SER A 124 -5.21 -20.87 -15.74
N VAL A 125 -5.10 -22.10 -16.26
CA VAL A 125 -4.04 -22.43 -17.22
C VAL A 125 -4.25 -21.52 -18.43
N LEU A 126 -3.21 -20.77 -18.80
CA LEU A 126 -3.28 -19.95 -20.00
C LEU A 126 -3.17 -20.86 -21.22
N SER A 127 -4.19 -20.85 -22.08
CA SER A 127 -4.13 -21.58 -23.34
C SER A 127 -3.00 -21.09 -24.23
N SER A 128 -2.49 -21.96 -25.10
CA SER A 128 -1.43 -21.63 -26.06
C SER A 128 -1.79 -20.40 -26.88
N LYS A 129 -3.05 -20.28 -27.33
CA LYS A 129 -3.54 -19.11 -28.07
C LYS A 129 -3.39 -17.81 -27.27
N LYS A 130 -3.82 -17.82 -26.00
CA LYS A 130 -3.74 -16.64 -25.13
C LYS A 130 -2.31 -16.29 -24.74
N LEU A 131 -1.45 -17.29 -24.52
CA LEU A 131 -0.01 -17.10 -24.37
C LEU A 131 0.60 -16.46 -25.61
N LEU A 132 0.25 -16.95 -26.80
CA LEU A 132 0.76 -16.43 -28.06
C LEU A 132 0.35 -14.97 -28.30
N GLU A 133 -0.88 -14.59 -28.00
CA GLU A 133 -1.38 -13.21 -28.14
C GLU A 133 -0.75 -12.28 -27.09
N GLU A 134 -0.76 -12.67 -25.82
CA GLU A 134 -0.36 -11.80 -24.71
C GLU A 134 1.14 -11.49 -24.65
N TYR A 135 1.96 -12.36 -25.22
CA TYR A 135 3.43 -12.30 -25.18
C TYR A 135 4.07 -11.98 -26.53
N SER A 136 3.27 -11.78 -27.57
CA SER A 136 3.77 -11.35 -28.89
C SER A 136 4.58 -10.05 -28.80
N GLY A 137 5.79 -10.04 -29.36
CA GLY A 137 6.69 -8.88 -29.38
C GLY A 137 7.31 -8.49 -28.04
N LYS A 138 7.00 -9.21 -26.96
CA LYS A 138 7.47 -8.91 -25.60
C LYS A 138 8.67 -9.79 -25.22
N TYR A 139 9.48 -9.25 -24.32
CA TYR A 139 10.52 -9.98 -23.61
C TYR A 139 9.90 -10.78 -22.49
N ILE A 140 10.35 -12.00 -22.30
CA ILE A 140 9.82 -12.95 -21.35
C ILE A 140 10.98 -13.35 -20.46
N VAL A 141 10.74 -13.31 -19.16
CA VAL A 141 11.70 -13.71 -18.14
C VAL A 141 11.06 -14.79 -17.30
N ILE A 142 11.82 -15.85 -17.09
CA ILE A 142 11.49 -16.91 -16.15
C ILE A 142 12.60 -16.92 -15.10
N GLU A 143 12.21 -16.69 -13.85
CA GLU A 143 13.10 -16.80 -12.69
C GLU A 143 12.92 -18.20 -12.09
N LYS A 144 13.95 -19.06 -12.22
CA LYS A 144 14.00 -20.44 -11.70
C LYS A 144 15.15 -20.56 -10.69
N GLY A 145 14.83 -20.52 -9.40
CA GLY A 145 15.86 -20.42 -8.35
C GLY A 145 16.76 -19.20 -8.58
N ASN A 146 18.08 -19.41 -8.66
CA ASN A 146 19.05 -18.35 -8.98
C ASN A 146 19.29 -18.15 -10.48
N THR A 147 18.55 -18.87 -11.34
CA THR A 147 18.72 -18.79 -12.80
C THR A 147 17.66 -17.91 -13.41
N THR A 148 18.08 -16.92 -14.20
CA THR A 148 17.19 -16.07 -15.00
C THR A 148 17.25 -16.50 -16.46
N LEU A 149 16.10 -16.84 -17.03
CA LEU A 149 15.96 -17.26 -18.43
C LEU A 149 15.24 -16.17 -19.21
N CYS A 150 15.85 -15.66 -20.28
CA CYS A 150 15.33 -14.50 -21.02
C CYS A 150 15.17 -14.80 -22.50
N PHE A 151 13.98 -14.52 -23.05
CA PHE A 151 13.70 -14.76 -24.45
C PHE A 151 12.66 -13.77 -24.99
N LYS A 152 12.62 -13.58 -26.30
CA LYS A 152 11.63 -12.72 -26.97
C LYS A 152 10.91 -13.51 -28.04
N LYS A 153 9.58 -13.45 -28.05
CA LYS A 153 8.80 -14.02 -29.15
C LYS A 153 8.96 -13.15 -30.40
N LYS A 154 9.36 -13.75 -31.52
CA LYS A 154 9.35 -13.14 -32.86
C LYS A 154 8.62 -14.11 -33.80
N ASN A 155 7.41 -13.75 -34.22
CA ASN A 155 6.52 -14.62 -35.00
C ASN A 155 6.23 -15.94 -34.25
N ASN A 156 6.33 -17.11 -34.89
CA ASN A 156 6.08 -18.42 -34.28
C ASN A 156 7.29 -19.02 -33.54
N SER A 157 8.42 -18.30 -33.41
CA SER A 157 9.60 -18.78 -32.69
C SER A 157 10.01 -17.84 -31.56
N PHE A 158 10.68 -18.39 -30.55
CA PHE A 158 11.27 -17.60 -29.46
C PHE A 158 12.77 -17.45 -29.70
N LYS A 159 13.23 -16.20 -29.75
CA LYS A 159 14.66 -15.87 -29.83
C LYS A 159 15.20 -15.73 -28.42
N VAL A 160 16.11 -16.62 -28.03
CA VAL A 160 16.83 -16.55 -26.75
C VAL A 160 17.71 -15.31 -26.73
N ILE A 161 17.74 -14.63 -25.59
CA ILE A 161 18.56 -13.44 -25.37
C ILE A 161 19.75 -13.86 -24.53
N LYS A 162 20.94 -13.81 -25.14
CA LYS A 162 22.22 -14.12 -24.49
C LYS A 162 22.89 -12.82 -24.03
N ASN A 163 23.69 -12.91 -22.97
CA ASN A 163 24.63 -11.86 -22.51
C ASN A 163 23.99 -10.53 -22.08
N ILE A 164 22.82 -10.56 -21.45
CA ILE A 164 22.17 -9.38 -20.85
C ILE A 164 21.92 -9.66 -19.36
N GLY A 165 22.57 -8.90 -18.48
CA GLY A 165 22.44 -9.06 -17.03
C GLY A 165 22.72 -10.51 -16.57
N SER A 166 21.78 -11.10 -15.82
CA SER A 166 21.82 -12.47 -15.31
C SER A 166 21.20 -13.52 -16.25
N CYS A 167 20.83 -13.15 -17.49
CA CYS A 167 20.17 -14.07 -18.42
C CYS A 167 21.12 -15.20 -18.85
N LYS A 168 20.82 -16.44 -18.44
CA LYS A 168 21.59 -17.64 -18.81
C LYS A 168 21.32 -18.01 -20.28
N PRO A 169 22.33 -18.46 -21.04
CA PRO A 169 22.12 -18.98 -22.38
C PRO A 169 21.27 -20.26 -22.34
N ILE A 170 20.30 -20.33 -23.24
CA ILE A 170 19.44 -21.49 -23.52
C ILE A 170 19.55 -21.76 -25.01
N ASN A 171 19.35 -23.02 -25.41
CA ASN A 171 19.37 -23.41 -26.80
C ASN A 171 18.10 -22.95 -27.50
N ASN A 172 16.93 -23.41 -27.04
CA ASN A 172 15.63 -23.07 -27.63
C ASN A 172 14.53 -22.96 -26.58
N VAL A 173 13.46 -22.24 -26.93
CA VAL A 173 12.21 -22.17 -26.18
C VAL A 173 11.08 -22.26 -27.19
N TYR A 174 10.05 -23.06 -26.93
CA TYR A 174 8.88 -23.20 -27.82
C TYR A 174 7.61 -23.52 -27.02
N LEU A 175 6.44 -23.27 -27.62
CA LEU A 175 5.17 -23.74 -27.08
C LEU A 175 4.87 -25.09 -27.72
N SER A 176 4.52 -26.09 -26.92
CA SER A 176 4.18 -27.41 -27.47
C SER A 176 2.88 -27.33 -28.26
N ASN A 177 2.87 -27.86 -29.49
CA ASN A 177 1.66 -27.92 -30.32
C ASN A 177 0.63 -28.95 -29.79
N LYS A 178 1.01 -29.80 -28.84
CA LYS A 178 0.17 -30.87 -28.26
C LYS A 178 -0.28 -30.58 -26.83
N SER A 179 0.28 -29.58 -26.17
CA SER A 179 -0.01 -29.24 -24.77
C SER A 179 0.13 -27.74 -24.57
N ASP A 180 -0.75 -27.10 -23.78
CA ASP A 180 -0.70 -25.67 -23.43
C ASP A 180 0.51 -25.27 -22.54
N LYS A 181 1.67 -25.85 -22.83
CA LYS A 181 2.91 -25.82 -22.07
C LYS A 181 3.99 -25.08 -22.84
N LEU A 182 4.80 -24.32 -22.11
CA LEU A 182 6.04 -23.73 -22.60
C LEU A 182 7.20 -24.70 -22.34
N CYS A 183 7.88 -25.09 -23.41
CA CYS A 183 9.04 -25.98 -23.40
C CYS A 183 10.33 -25.18 -23.54
N ILE A 184 11.35 -25.55 -22.76
CA ILE A 184 12.66 -24.93 -22.74
C ILE A 184 13.70 -26.03 -22.96
N ASP A 185 14.53 -25.89 -23.99
CA ASP A 185 15.58 -26.85 -24.34
C ASP A 185 16.89 -26.50 -23.63
N GLY A 186 17.29 -27.39 -22.71
CA GLY A 186 18.62 -27.48 -22.08
C GLY A 186 19.20 -28.89 -22.24
N ASP A 187 19.89 -29.42 -21.21
CA ASP A 187 20.35 -30.83 -21.18
C ASP A 187 19.18 -31.84 -21.06
N SER A 188 17.99 -31.35 -20.72
CA SER A 188 16.71 -32.08 -20.75
C SER A 188 15.59 -31.15 -21.21
N ILE A 189 14.65 -31.62 -22.04
CA ILE A 189 13.47 -30.86 -22.48
C ILE A 189 12.49 -30.74 -21.30
N GLU A 190 12.22 -29.53 -20.83
CA GLU A 190 11.28 -29.29 -19.71
C GLU A 190 10.08 -28.47 -20.21
N CYS A 191 8.89 -29.08 -20.26
CA CYS A 191 7.63 -28.43 -20.68
C CYS A 191 6.74 -28.11 -19.48
N LYS A 192 6.40 -26.84 -19.26
CA LYS A 192 5.65 -26.38 -18.09
C LYS A 192 4.35 -25.64 -18.40
N ASN A 193 3.34 -25.86 -17.55
CA ASN A 193 2.12 -25.03 -17.55
C ASN A 193 2.44 -23.59 -17.08
N ILE A 194 1.75 -22.60 -17.67
CA ILE A 194 1.79 -21.20 -17.20
C ILE A 194 0.41 -20.83 -16.64
N TYR A 195 0.40 -20.44 -15.38
CA TYR A 195 -0.81 -20.04 -14.66
C TYR A 195 -0.92 -18.52 -14.60
N ALA A 196 -2.14 -17.99 -14.71
CA ALA A 196 -2.42 -16.57 -14.47
C ALA A 196 -3.36 -16.38 -13.28
N THR A 197 -2.92 -15.61 -12.30
CA THR A 197 -3.75 -15.21 -11.15
C THR A 197 -4.71 -14.08 -11.56
N ALA A 198 -5.78 -13.87 -10.77
CA ALA A 198 -6.70 -12.75 -10.98
C ALA A 198 -6.05 -11.36 -10.81
N SER A 199 -4.95 -11.26 -10.05
CA SER A 199 -4.10 -10.07 -9.94
C SER A 199 -3.15 -9.86 -11.13
N GLY A 200 -3.18 -10.77 -12.11
CA GLY A 200 -2.37 -10.69 -13.32
C GLY A 200 -0.92 -11.19 -13.16
N HIS A 201 -0.56 -11.74 -12.00
CA HIS A 201 0.73 -12.38 -11.78
C HIS A 201 0.76 -13.75 -12.45
N LYS A 202 1.93 -14.14 -12.98
CA LYS A 202 2.08 -15.36 -13.77
C LYS A 202 3.19 -16.23 -13.22
N TRP A 203 2.91 -17.52 -13.13
CA TRP A 203 3.78 -18.51 -12.48
C TRP A 203 3.93 -19.75 -13.37
N GLY A 204 5.10 -20.37 -13.33
CA GLY A 204 5.34 -21.71 -13.87
C GLY A 204 5.13 -22.80 -12.82
N GLU A 205 5.11 -24.06 -13.28
CA GLU A 205 4.79 -25.30 -12.54
C GLU A 205 5.50 -25.50 -11.18
N TYR A 206 6.55 -24.76 -10.84
CA TYR A 206 7.29 -24.94 -9.56
C TYR A 206 7.54 -23.65 -8.77
N GLY A 207 6.68 -22.63 -8.93
CA GLY A 207 6.86 -21.33 -8.25
C GLY A 207 7.86 -20.41 -8.96
N ASP A 208 8.24 -20.77 -10.19
CA ASP A 208 9.03 -19.93 -11.09
C ASP A 208 8.18 -18.71 -11.48
N THR A 209 8.71 -17.50 -11.32
CA THR A 209 7.94 -16.31 -11.72
C THR A 209 8.12 -16.05 -13.20
N VAL A 210 7.00 -15.90 -13.91
CA VAL A 210 6.99 -15.58 -15.35
C VAL A 210 6.63 -14.12 -15.51
N ARG A 211 7.60 -13.33 -15.93
CA ARG A 211 7.45 -11.88 -16.13
C ARG A 211 7.54 -11.55 -17.61
N ARG A 212 6.79 -10.53 -18.01
CA ARG A 212 6.84 -9.98 -19.37
C ARG A 212 7.28 -8.53 -19.34
N TYR A 213 8.18 -8.17 -20.23
CA TYR A 213 8.71 -6.83 -20.34
C TYR A 213 8.56 -6.32 -21.77
N ASN A 214 8.22 -5.05 -21.90
CA ASN A 214 8.08 -4.41 -23.21
C ASN A 214 9.44 -3.90 -23.74
N LYS A 215 10.45 -3.74 -22.87
CA LYS A 215 11.78 -3.20 -23.22
C LYS A 215 12.90 -3.99 -22.54
N LEU A 216 14.03 -4.10 -23.25
CA LEU A 216 15.23 -4.85 -22.85
C LEU A 216 15.86 -4.30 -21.55
N SER A 217 15.83 -2.97 -21.36
CA SER A 217 16.42 -2.29 -20.19
C SER A 217 15.76 -2.62 -18.85
N HIS A 218 14.58 -3.26 -18.87
CA HIS A 218 13.93 -3.75 -17.66
C HIS A 218 14.51 -5.11 -17.24
N LEU A 219 15.12 -5.85 -18.17
CA LEU A 219 15.80 -7.12 -17.90
C LEU A 219 17.10 -6.89 -17.13
N ASP A 220 17.81 -5.77 -17.38
CA ASP A 220 19.03 -5.41 -16.64
C ASP A 220 18.78 -5.21 -15.14
N LYS A 221 17.55 -4.81 -14.76
CA LYS A 221 17.14 -4.60 -13.36
C LYS A 221 16.79 -5.89 -12.63
N VAL A 222 16.54 -6.98 -13.35
CA VAL A 222 16.27 -8.31 -12.76
C VAL A 222 17.52 -8.86 -12.07
N SER A 223 18.72 -8.34 -12.39
CA SER A 223 19.99 -8.71 -11.73
C SER A 223 20.27 -8.03 -10.39
N ARG A 224 19.35 -7.20 -9.88
CA ARG A 224 19.60 -6.38 -8.69
C ARG A 224 18.65 -6.73 -7.55
N ASP A 225 18.81 -7.93 -7.04
CA ASP A 225 18.53 -8.21 -5.63
C ASP A 225 19.61 -9.16 -5.13
N GLU A 226 20.78 -8.60 -4.84
CA GLU A 226 21.56 -8.91 -3.64
C GLU A 226 22.71 -7.89 -3.47
N ASN A 227 22.62 -7.13 -2.38
CA ASN A 227 23.68 -6.40 -1.67
C ASN A 227 24.63 -5.40 -2.39
N SER A 228 24.52 -4.16 -1.89
CA SER A 228 25.59 -3.17 -1.67
C SER A 228 25.96 -2.20 -2.81
N SER A 229 25.71 -0.92 -2.49
CA SER A 229 26.57 0.25 -2.74
C SER A 229 27.86 0.05 -3.56
N LYS A 230 27.76 -0.01 -4.90
CA LYS A 230 28.78 0.46 -5.88
C LYS A 230 28.27 0.26 -7.32
N ALA A 231 27.50 1.22 -7.82
CA ALA A 231 27.24 1.34 -9.26
C ALA A 231 26.88 2.79 -9.64
N LYS A 232 27.76 3.73 -9.26
CA LYS A 232 27.93 4.98 -10.00
C LYS A 232 28.86 4.66 -11.17
N ASN A 233 28.53 5.15 -12.37
CA ASN A 233 29.22 4.96 -13.65
C ASN A 233 28.87 3.67 -14.39
N ILE A 234 27.78 3.73 -15.17
CA ILE A 234 27.74 3.41 -16.61
C ILE A 234 26.34 3.87 -17.06
N VAL A 235 26.24 5.15 -17.42
CA VAL A 235 25.13 5.67 -18.23
C VAL A 235 25.78 6.47 -19.36
N LYS A 236 26.09 5.79 -20.45
CA LYS A 236 26.22 6.42 -21.76
C LYS A 236 25.43 5.58 -22.76
N ASN A 237 24.51 6.28 -23.43
CA ASN A 237 23.79 5.93 -24.66
C ASN A 237 22.30 5.55 -24.54
N ARG A 238 21.51 6.63 -24.44
CA ARG A 238 20.32 7.01 -25.25
C ARG A 238 19.31 5.92 -25.64
N HIS A 239 18.03 6.18 -25.30
CA HIS A 239 16.99 6.51 -26.29
C HIS A 239 15.93 7.43 -25.65
N ILE A 240 15.75 8.61 -26.24
CA ILE A 240 14.83 9.66 -25.80
C ILE A 240 13.45 9.33 -26.38
N ALA A 241 12.51 8.90 -25.54
CA ALA A 241 11.09 8.83 -25.92
C ALA A 241 10.45 10.22 -25.75
N LYS A 242 9.73 10.67 -26.77
CA LYS A 242 9.00 11.95 -26.79
C LYS A 242 7.88 11.96 -25.74
N ASP A 243 7.58 13.14 -25.22
CA ASP A 243 6.86 13.38 -23.95
C ASP A 243 5.34 13.11 -23.99
N ASP A 244 4.75 12.70 -25.12
CA ASP A 244 3.28 12.70 -25.30
C ASP A 244 2.62 11.30 -25.46
N ASP A 245 3.38 10.20 -25.50
CA ASP A 245 2.86 8.84 -25.76
C ASP A 245 2.79 7.91 -24.54
N ALA A 246 2.54 8.43 -23.33
CA ALA A 246 2.63 7.61 -22.11
C ALA A 246 1.51 6.53 -22.01
N PRO A 247 1.83 5.21 -21.98
CA PRO A 247 0.85 4.16 -21.71
C PRO A 247 0.47 4.13 -20.22
N LYS A 248 -0.80 3.84 -19.93
CA LYS A 248 -1.39 3.75 -18.57
C LYS A 248 -0.68 2.77 -17.61
N SER A 249 0.23 1.92 -18.07
CA SER A 249 0.94 0.92 -17.25
C SER A 249 2.16 1.46 -16.47
N ASP A 250 2.65 2.68 -16.76
CA ASP A 250 3.81 3.30 -16.10
C ASP A 250 3.42 4.57 -15.30
N GLY A 251 2.18 4.63 -14.79
CA GLY A 251 1.59 5.83 -14.18
C GLY A 251 2.44 6.46 -13.06
N ALA A 252 3.09 5.64 -12.21
CA ALA A 252 3.95 6.15 -11.15
C ALA A 252 5.26 6.80 -11.67
N TYR A 253 5.88 6.24 -12.71
CA TYR A 253 7.11 6.79 -13.29
C TYR A 253 6.84 8.11 -14.02
N TRP A 254 5.84 8.14 -14.89
CA TRP A 254 5.47 9.35 -15.62
C TRP A 254 4.83 10.39 -14.71
N GLY A 255 4.05 9.95 -13.72
CA GLY A 255 3.50 10.80 -12.66
C GLY A 255 4.62 11.54 -11.91
N LYS A 256 5.68 10.83 -11.50
CA LYS A 256 6.86 11.43 -10.90
C LYS A 256 7.59 12.38 -11.86
N LYS A 257 7.85 11.96 -13.12
CA LYS A 257 8.54 12.79 -14.12
C LYS A 257 7.79 14.11 -14.39
N TYR A 258 6.46 14.05 -14.51
CA TYR A 258 5.61 15.23 -14.70
C TYR A 258 5.59 16.12 -13.46
N TYR A 259 5.54 15.54 -12.26
CA TYR A 259 5.66 16.33 -11.04
C TYR A 259 7.02 17.04 -10.93
N ASP A 260 8.13 16.35 -11.24
CA ASP A 260 9.47 16.95 -11.21
C ASP A 260 9.57 18.12 -12.23
N LYS A 261 8.90 17.99 -13.38
CA LYS A 261 8.77 19.08 -14.36
C LYS A 261 7.91 20.23 -13.81
N ALA A 262 6.76 19.93 -13.19
CA ALA A 262 5.91 20.90 -12.53
C ALA A 262 6.68 21.70 -11.46
N TYR A 263 7.44 21.01 -10.62
CA TYR A 263 8.23 21.61 -9.55
C TYR A 263 9.34 22.54 -10.09
N LYS A 264 9.97 22.20 -11.22
CA LYS A 264 10.94 23.08 -11.89
C LYS A 264 10.29 24.40 -12.35
N TYR A 265 9.11 24.34 -12.96
CA TYR A 265 8.38 25.54 -13.36
C TYR A 265 7.90 26.35 -12.14
N TYR A 266 7.43 25.67 -11.10
CA TYR A 266 7.06 26.30 -9.83
C TYR A 266 8.21 27.12 -9.23
N LYS A 267 9.43 26.56 -9.18
CA LYS A 267 10.63 27.27 -8.71
C LYS A 267 10.95 28.51 -9.54
N LYS A 268 10.65 28.49 -10.84
CA LYS A 268 10.82 29.63 -11.76
C LYS A 268 9.66 30.63 -11.69
N LYS A 269 8.66 30.41 -10.81
CA LYS A 269 7.42 31.19 -10.71
C LYS A 269 6.56 31.16 -11.98
N ASP A 270 6.79 30.20 -12.88
CA ASP A 270 5.93 29.93 -14.03
C ASP A 270 4.79 29.01 -13.58
N TYR A 271 3.79 29.62 -12.95
CA TYR A 271 2.71 28.89 -12.32
C TYR A 271 1.74 28.25 -13.32
N ASN A 272 1.63 28.79 -14.54
CA ASN A 272 0.80 28.22 -15.60
C ASN A 272 1.34 26.87 -16.05
N ASN A 273 2.64 26.79 -16.35
CA ASN A 273 3.26 25.51 -16.70
C ASN A 273 3.37 24.58 -15.48
N ALA A 274 3.61 25.10 -14.28
CA ALA A 274 3.60 24.28 -13.07
C ALA A 274 2.25 23.57 -12.88
N TYR A 275 1.14 24.30 -13.01
CA TYR A 275 -0.21 23.74 -12.94
C TYR A 275 -0.44 22.69 -14.03
N LYS A 276 -0.11 22.99 -15.28
CA LYS A 276 -0.29 22.07 -16.43
C LYS A 276 0.42 20.73 -16.20
N TRP A 277 1.66 20.75 -15.73
CA TRP A 277 2.43 19.53 -15.46
C TRP A 277 1.99 18.82 -14.18
N ALA A 278 1.57 19.55 -13.15
CA ALA A 278 0.97 18.96 -11.96
C ALA A 278 -0.35 18.23 -12.29
N LYS A 279 -1.16 18.80 -13.18
CA LYS A 279 -2.38 18.15 -13.70
C LYS A 279 -2.06 16.85 -14.44
N LYS A 280 -1.13 16.87 -15.40
CA LYS A 280 -0.65 15.65 -16.08
C LYS A 280 -0.15 14.58 -15.09
N SER A 281 0.52 14.99 -14.02
CA SER A 281 0.97 14.08 -12.95
C SER A 281 -0.19 13.50 -12.13
N ALA A 282 -1.17 14.33 -11.78
CA ALA A 282 -2.37 13.95 -11.05
C ALA A 282 -3.29 13.01 -11.85
N ASP A 283 -3.40 13.22 -13.17
CA ASP A 283 -4.18 12.36 -14.07
C ASP A 283 -3.64 10.91 -14.11
N LEU A 284 -2.36 10.73 -13.76
CA LEU A 284 -1.70 9.43 -13.59
C LEU A 284 -1.78 8.87 -12.16
N GLY A 285 -2.50 9.53 -11.25
CA GLY A 285 -2.68 9.06 -9.87
C GLY A 285 -1.51 9.33 -8.94
N TYR A 286 -0.57 10.21 -9.31
CA TYR A 286 0.59 10.49 -8.46
C TYR A 286 0.23 11.46 -7.34
N ASP A 287 0.55 11.07 -6.10
CA ASP A 287 0.22 11.78 -4.86
C ASP A 287 0.76 13.21 -4.84
N LYS A 288 2.00 13.43 -5.31
CA LYS A 288 2.58 14.78 -5.39
C LYS A 288 1.95 15.62 -6.51
N GLY A 289 1.42 14.99 -7.56
CA GLY A 289 0.62 15.66 -8.59
C GLY A 289 -0.65 16.25 -7.99
N TYR A 290 -1.39 15.45 -7.21
CA TYR A 290 -2.54 15.93 -6.44
C TYR A 290 -2.17 17.02 -5.44
N PHE A 291 -1.04 16.91 -4.74
CA PHE A 291 -0.52 17.97 -3.89
C PHE A 291 -0.26 19.27 -4.67
N GLY A 292 0.32 19.19 -5.86
CA GLY A 292 0.56 20.34 -6.73
C GLY A 292 -0.73 21.05 -7.15
N LEU A 293 -1.79 20.29 -7.44
CA LEU A 293 -3.12 20.86 -7.71
C LEU A 293 -3.73 21.49 -6.46
N GLY A 294 -3.60 20.86 -5.30
CA GLY A 294 -4.06 21.44 -4.03
C GLY A 294 -3.39 22.79 -3.73
N LEU A 295 -2.06 22.88 -3.93
CA LEU A 295 -1.32 24.14 -3.81
C LEU A 295 -1.78 25.19 -4.82
N ALA A 296 -2.11 24.79 -6.04
CA ALA A 296 -2.57 25.70 -7.06
C ALA A 296 -3.88 26.38 -6.66
N PHE A 297 -4.87 25.62 -6.18
CA PHE A 297 -6.12 26.18 -5.67
C PHE A 297 -5.96 26.90 -4.33
N GLU A 298 -5.04 26.49 -3.44
CA GLU A 298 -4.82 27.21 -2.18
C GLU A 298 -4.23 28.62 -2.42
N LYS A 299 -3.31 28.74 -3.39
CA LYS A 299 -2.59 29.99 -3.66
C LYS A 299 -3.13 30.79 -4.84
N GLY A 300 -3.98 30.21 -5.68
CA GLY A 300 -4.44 30.81 -6.95
C GLY A 300 -3.32 30.83 -7.99
N TYR A 301 -2.58 29.73 -8.09
CA TYR A 301 -1.45 29.61 -9.02
C TYR A 301 -1.88 28.93 -10.32
N GLY A 302 -1.35 29.44 -11.43
CA GLY A 302 -1.62 28.91 -12.76
C GLY A 302 -2.89 29.51 -13.34
N VAL A 303 -3.70 28.66 -13.97
CA VAL A 303 -4.95 29.08 -14.63
C VAL A 303 -6.17 29.03 -13.70
N VAL A 304 -5.96 28.83 -12.39
CA VAL A 304 -7.03 28.67 -11.40
C VAL A 304 -6.98 29.77 -10.35
N SER A 305 -8.16 30.18 -9.90
CA SER A 305 -8.33 31.12 -8.79
C SER A 305 -8.22 30.41 -7.43
N LYS A 306 -8.03 31.19 -6.36
CA LYS A 306 -8.03 30.66 -5.00
C LYS A 306 -9.38 30.02 -4.67
N ASP A 307 -9.35 28.75 -4.27
CA ASP A 307 -10.53 28.00 -3.84
C ASP A 307 -10.14 26.99 -2.76
N LYS A 308 -10.61 27.22 -1.53
CA LYS A 308 -10.32 26.34 -0.40
C LYS A 308 -10.98 24.95 -0.54
N LYS A 309 -12.18 24.87 -1.12
CA LYS A 309 -12.91 23.61 -1.27
C LYS A 309 -12.23 22.71 -2.31
N GLU A 310 -11.84 23.28 -3.44
CA GLU A 310 -11.06 22.53 -4.45
C GLU A 310 -9.66 22.18 -3.93
N ALA A 311 -8.97 23.09 -3.22
CA ALA A 311 -7.70 22.77 -2.57
C ALA A 311 -7.82 21.57 -1.62
N LEU A 312 -8.83 21.58 -0.74
CA LEU A 312 -9.11 20.48 0.19
C LEU A 312 -9.34 19.16 -0.56
N LYS A 313 -10.16 19.15 -1.60
CA LYS A 313 -10.44 17.96 -2.41
C LYS A 313 -9.16 17.34 -2.99
N TRP A 314 -8.25 18.15 -3.51
CA TRP A 314 -6.96 17.66 -4.04
C TRP A 314 -6.00 17.21 -2.93
N TYR A 315 -5.93 17.93 -1.81
CA TYR A 315 -5.16 17.49 -0.67
C TYR A 315 -5.66 16.17 -0.09
N LEU A 316 -6.98 15.96 0.02
CA LEU A 316 -7.56 14.70 0.49
C LEU A 316 -7.19 13.53 -0.43
N LYS A 317 -7.18 13.72 -1.75
CA LYS A 317 -6.71 12.68 -2.70
C LYS A 317 -5.25 12.31 -2.45
N ALA A 318 -4.36 13.30 -2.33
CA ALA A 318 -2.95 13.06 -2.01
C ALA A 318 -2.74 12.43 -0.62
N ALA A 319 -3.50 12.89 0.37
CA ALA A 319 -3.43 12.46 1.76
C ALA A 319 -3.85 10.99 1.92
N LYS A 320 -4.86 10.54 1.17
CA LYS A 320 -5.30 9.12 1.08
C LYS A 320 -4.21 8.21 0.52
N LEU A 321 -3.35 8.71 -0.36
CA LEU A 321 -2.17 8.00 -0.87
C LEU A 321 -0.94 8.10 0.07
N GLY A 322 -1.08 8.78 1.21
CA GLY A 322 -0.04 8.87 2.22
C GLY A 322 0.88 10.08 2.09
N HIS A 323 0.60 11.06 1.23
CA HIS A 323 1.43 12.26 1.12
C HIS A 323 1.35 13.13 2.40
N THR A 324 2.42 13.13 3.20
CA THR A 324 2.45 13.71 4.55
C THR A 324 2.09 15.20 4.60
N GLU A 325 2.65 16.02 3.70
CA GLU A 325 2.35 17.46 3.65
C GLU A 325 0.87 17.69 3.28
N SER A 326 0.28 16.85 2.44
CA SER A 326 -1.15 16.94 2.11
C SER A 326 -2.05 16.53 3.26
N GLN A 327 -1.63 15.55 4.08
CA GLN A 327 -2.32 15.21 5.32
C GLN A 327 -2.35 16.42 6.26
N PHE A 328 -1.20 17.08 6.46
CA PHE A 328 -1.14 18.33 7.22
C PHE A 328 -2.05 19.42 6.65
N ARG A 329 -2.01 19.67 5.34
CA ARG A 329 -2.80 20.74 4.70
C ARG A 329 -4.30 20.46 4.70
N ALA A 330 -4.70 19.21 4.52
CA ALA A 330 -6.10 18.81 4.67
C ALA A 330 -6.58 19.07 6.10
N GLY A 331 -5.79 18.66 7.11
CA GLY A 331 -6.09 18.97 8.51
C GLY A 331 -6.20 20.47 8.78
N HIS A 332 -5.30 21.26 8.20
CA HIS A 332 -5.33 22.72 8.35
C HIS A 332 -6.55 23.40 7.73
N LEU A 333 -7.00 22.94 6.55
CA LEU A 333 -8.22 23.48 5.95
C LEU A 333 -9.48 23.05 6.69
N LEU A 334 -9.47 21.87 7.31
CA LEU A 334 -10.61 21.33 8.06
C LEU A 334 -10.68 21.83 9.50
N MET A 335 -9.61 22.39 10.07
CA MET A 335 -9.48 22.62 11.51
C MET A 335 -10.66 23.38 12.16
N PHE A 336 -11.23 24.35 11.46
CA PHE A 336 -12.37 25.14 11.93
C PHE A 336 -13.72 24.72 11.33
N ASP A 337 -13.72 23.87 10.30
CA ASP A 337 -14.94 23.43 9.62
C ASP A 337 -15.38 22.04 10.14
N ASP A 338 -14.44 21.11 10.29
CA ASP A 338 -14.60 19.76 10.83
C ASP A 338 -13.34 19.37 11.62
N GLY A 339 -13.30 19.78 12.89
CA GLY A 339 -12.17 19.52 13.77
C GLY A 339 -11.88 18.02 13.94
N ALA A 340 -12.90 17.16 13.93
CA ALA A 340 -12.72 15.72 14.14
C ALA A 340 -12.03 15.07 12.93
N GLU A 341 -12.38 15.47 11.71
CA GLU A 341 -11.67 15.03 10.51
C GLU A 341 -10.28 15.67 10.42
N ALA A 342 -10.12 16.93 10.83
CA ALA A 342 -8.82 17.59 10.90
C ALA A 342 -7.84 16.84 11.80
N GLU A 343 -8.30 16.41 12.97
CA GLU A 343 -7.52 15.61 13.92
C GLU A 343 -7.00 14.33 13.27
N LYS A 344 -7.85 13.56 12.58
CA LYS A 344 -7.42 12.32 11.89
C LYS A 344 -6.30 12.57 10.89
N TRP A 345 -6.36 13.66 10.13
CA TRP A 345 -5.32 13.97 9.14
C TRP A 345 -4.04 14.48 9.79
N TYR A 346 -4.14 15.29 10.83
CA TYR A 346 -2.96 15.70 11.58
C TYR A 346 -2.30 14.53 12.30
N LEU A 347 -3.05 13.59 12.88
CA LEU A 347 -2.51 12.37 13.51
C LEU A 347 -1.64 11.59 12.51
N LYS A 348 -2.18 11.32 11.31
CA LYS A 348 -1.43 10.62 10.25
C LYS A 348 -0.14 11.35 9.83
N ALA A 349 -0.17 12.69 9.77
CA ALA A 349 1.01 13.48 9.45
C ALA A 349 2.02 13.47 10.62
N ALA A 350 1.53 13.60 11.85
CA ALA A 350 2.33 13.63 13.08
C ALA A 350 3.03 12.29 13.36
N ASP A 351 2.37 11.17 13.07
CA ASP A 351 2.95 9.81 13.15
C ASP A 351 4.15 9.64 12.21
N LYS A 352 4.20 10.42 11.12
CA LYS A 352 5.33 10.48 10.19
C LYS A 352 6.36 11.56 10.54
N GLY A 353 6.27 12.13 11.74
CA GLY A 353 7.19 13.17 12.22
C GLY A 353 6.92 14.56 11.64
N HIS A 354 5.72 14.84 11.11
CA HIS A 354 5.45 16.16 10.53
C HIS A 354 5.34 17.24 11.61
N LEU A 355 6.38 18.08 11.70
CA LEU A 355 6.57 19.07 12.76
C LEU A 355 5.35 19.98 12.99
N LYS A 356 4.82 20.59 11.93
CA LYS A 356 3.66 21.51 12.04
C LYS A 356 2.37 20.79 12.42
N ALA A 357 2.24 19.51 12.05
CA ALA A 357 1.04 18.74 12.41
C ALA A 357 1.07 18.41 13.91
N GLN A 358 2.23 18.04 14.45
CA GLN A 358 2.41 17.84 15.88
C GLN A 358 2.15 19.13 16.66
N THR A 359 2.70 20.28 16.23
CA THR A 359 2.39 21.57 16.87
C THR A 359 0.89 21.89 16.83
N ASN A 360 0.21 21.64 15.70
CA ASN A 360 -1.21 21.93 15.57
C ASN A 360 -2.10 20.96 16.36
N LEU A 361 -1.72 19.68 16.51
CA LEU A 361 -2.40 18.76 17.43
C LEU A 361 -2.28 19.23 18.87
N GLY A 362 -1.09 19.69 19.28
CA GLY A 362 -0.89 20.29 20.60
C GLY A 362 -1.86 21.45 20.85
N TYR A 363 -2.02 22.32 19.86
CA TYR A 363 -2.97 23.42 19.91
C TYR A 363 -4.42 22.96 19.95
N MET A 364 -4.80 22.00 19.10
CA MET A 364 -6.17 21.50 19.05
C MET A 364 -6.60 20.87 20.37
N TYR A 365 -5.79 19.95 20.93
CA TYR A 365 -6.12 19.34 22.21
C TYR A 365 -6.13 20.36 23.36
N GLY A 366 -5.20 21.32 23.38
CA GLY A 366 -5.21 22.37 24.42
C GLY A 366 -6.38 23.34 24.33
N LYS A 367 -7.06 23.41 23.18
CA LYS A 367 -8.22 24.29 22.95
C LYS A 367 -9.56 23.57 22.91
N GLY A 368 -9.58 22.27 23.12
CA GLY A 368 -10.81 21.51 22.98
C GLY A 368 -11.33 21.45 21.55
N MET A 369 -10.44 21.44 20.56
CA MET A 369 -10.78 21.31 19.14
C MET A 369 -10.63 19.85 18.72
N GLY A 370 -11.53 19.38 17.86
CA GLY A 370 -11.53 18.00 17.37
C GLY A 370 -12.47 17.09 18.13
N SER A 371 -12.05 15.83 18.34
CA SER A 371 -12.86 14.84 19.05
C SER A 371 -12.94 15.09 20.57
N SER A 372 -11.98 15.84 21.13
CA SER A 372 -11.99 16.25 22.53
C SER A 372 -12.49 17.68 22.67
N ILE A 373 -13.80 17.87 22.86
CA ILE A 373 -14.43 19.21 22.95
C ILE A 373 -14.10 19.97 24.24
N TRP A 374 -13.66 19.27 25.29
CA TRP A 374 -13.28 19.86 26.58
C TRP A 374 -11.77 20.10 26.71
N GLY A 375 -11.02 19.70 25.69
CA GLY A 375 -9.57 19.73 25.67
C GLY A 375 -8.94 18.54 26.41
N ASP A 376 -7.68 18.31 26.08
CA ASP A 376 -6.84 17.31 26.73
C ASP A 376 -5.43 17.89 26.86
N GLU A 377 -5.15 18.49 28.02
CA GLU A 377 -3.86 19.10 28.29
C GLU A 377 -2.71 18.08 28.27
N LYS A 378 -2.97 16.80 28.61
CA LYS A 378 -1.95 15.74 28.56
C LYS A 378 -1.56 15.44 27.11
N LEU A 379 -2.55 15.30 26.22
CA LEU A 379 -2.29 15.15 24.78
C LEU A 379 -1.68 16.42 24.19
N ALA A 380 -2.13 17.60 24.61
CA ALA A 380 -1.55 18.87 24.19
C ALA A 380 -0.05 18.91 24.49
N TYR A 381 0.31 18.65 25.76
CA TYR A 381 1.70 18.57 26.21
C TYR A 381 2.48 17.51 25.43
N LYS A 382 1.92 16.31 25.25
CA LYS A 382 2.57 15.23 24.49
C LYS A 382 2.97 15.69 23.09
N TYR A 383 2.06 16.27 22.32
CA TYR A 383 2.34 16.68 20.94
C TYR A 383 3.23 17.93 20.86
N TYR A 384 3.09 18.88 21.78
CA TYR A 384 4.05 19.97 21.90
C TYR A 384 5.45 19.45 22.21
N LEU A 385 5.60 18.50 23.13
CA LEU A 385 6.89 17.91 23.47
C LEU A 385 7.52 17.18 22.28
N MET A 386 6.72 16.45 21.49
CA MET A 386 7.20 15.80 20.26
C MET A 386 7.76 16.81 19.25
N ALA A 387 7.06 17.93 19.02
CA ALA A 387 7.52 18.99 18.12
C ALA A 387 8.70 19.79 18.71
N ALA A 388 8.71 20.02 20.02
CA ALA A 388 9.75 20.75 20.73
C ALA A 388 11.10 20.01 20.70
N LYS A 389 11.07 18.68 20.84
CA LYS A 389 12.24 17.80 20.69
C LYS A 389 12.84 17.83 19.28
N GLN A 390 12.06 18.19 18.26
CA GLN A 390 12.52 18.39 16.89
C GLN A 390 12.93 19.85 16.60
N GLY A 391 13.01 20.71 17.62
CA GLY A 391 13.48 22.09 17.46
C GLY A 391 12.40 23.10 17.07
N ASN A 392 11.11 22.78 17.18
CA ASN A 392 10.08 23.79 16.92
C ASN A 392 9.99 24.81 18.06
N LYS A 393 10.48 26.04 17.84
CA LYS A 393 10.44 27.13 18.84
C LYS A 393 9.06 27.43 19.41
N VAL A 394 8.00 27.40 18.59
CA VAL A 394 6.63 27.63 19.09
C VAL A 394 6.22 26.52 20.05
N ALA A 395 6.47 25.25 19.69
CA ALA A 395 6.18 24.12 20.55
C ALA A 395 7.03 24.13 21.84
N GLN A 396 8.29 24.54 21.76
CA GLN A 396 9.15 24.71 22.95
C GLN A 396 8.60 25.76 23.91
N SER A 397 8.11 26.89 23.40
CA SER A 397 7.43 27.89 24.22
C SER A 397 6.16 27.35 24.89
N ASN A 398 5.40 26.48 24.20
CA ASN A 398 4.24 25.82 24.78
C ASN A 398 4.62 24.76 25.82
N VAL A 399 5.72 24.01 25.61
CA VAL A 399 6.25 23.08 26.62
C VAL A 399 6.69 23.85 27.87
N CYS A 400 7.36 24.99 27.71
CA CYS A 400 7.71 25.88 28.82
C CYS A 400 6.45 26.30 29.60
N LEU A 401 5.43 26.80 28.90
CA LEU A 401 4.17 27.21 29.52
C LEU A 401 3.48 26.04 30.27
N SER A 402 3.44 24.85 29.65
CA SER A 402 2.86 23.66 30.27
C SER A 402 3.59 23.24 31.55
N LEU A 403 4.93 23.28 31.56
CA LEU A 403 5.74 22.96 32.74
C LEU A 403 5.61 24.02 33.83
N TRP A 404 5.53 25.30 33.46
CA TRP A 404 5.36 26.39 34.43
C TRP A 404 3.99 26.35 35.12
N LYS A 405 2.93 26.12 34.35
CA LYS A 405 1.55 26.09 34.86
C LYS A 405 1.06 24.70 35.28
N GLY A 406 1.83 23.65 35.05
CA GLY A 406 1.42 22.26 35.33
C GLY A 406 0.29 21.76 34.40
N ARG A 407 0.22 22.23 33.15
CA ARG A 407 -0.83 21.83 32.19
C ARG A 407 -0.45 20.54 31.48
N GLY A 408 -1.14 19.45 31.82
CA GLY A 408 -0.91 18.13 31.22
C GLY A 408 0.38 17.43 31.66
N VAL A 409 1.15 18.06 32.54
CA VAL A 409 2.41 17.59 33.10
C VAL A 409 2.57 18.13 34.51
N ARG A 410 3.30 17.44 35.39
CA ARG A 410 3.66 17.97 36.70
C ARG A 410 4.46 19.26 36.52
N ARG A 411 4.10 20.28 37.32
CA ARG A 411 4.79 21.57 37.34
C ARG A 411 6.30 21.39 37.62
N ASP A 412 7.14 22.02 36.80
CA ASP A 412 8.61 21.95 36.90
C ASP A 412 9.21 23.26 36.36
N ILE A 413 9.52 24.20 37.26
CA ILE A 413 9.96 25.56 36.92
C ILE A 413 11.34 25.55 36.25
N LYS A 414 12.28 24.76 36.78
CA LYS A 414 13.65 24.67 36.22
C LYS A 414 13.62 24.19 34.77
N LYS A 415 12.88 23.11 34.48
CA LYS A 415 12.70 22.66 33.10
C LYS A 415 11.90 23.65 32.24
N ALA A 416 10.95 24.39 32.82
CA ALA A 416 10.23 25.42 32.08
C ALA A 416 11.22 26.47 31.55
N ILE A 417 12.08 27.02 32.41
CA ILE A 417 13.13 27.99 32.05
C ILE A 417 14.01 27.43 30.93
N GLU A 418 14.51 26.19 31.05
CA GLU A 418 15.33 25.56 30.00
C GLU A 418 14.63 25.51 28.63
N TRP A 419 13.34 25.14 28.59
CA TRP A 419 12.57 25.10 27.36
C TRP A 419 12.25 26.49 26.81
N CYS A 420 11.98 27.46 27.69
CA CYS A 420 11.80 28.86 27.32
C CYS A 420 13.07 29.43 26.68
N GLN A 421 14.24 29.20 27.29
CA GLN A 421 15.53 29.64 26.75
C GLN A 421 15.81 29.04 25.37
N LYS A 422 15.61 27.72 25.19
CA LYS A 422 15.74 27.06 23.87
C LYS A 422 14.88 27.72 22.79
N SER A 423 13.68 28.16 23.14
CA SER A 423 12.79 28.89 22.23
C SER A 423 13.30 30.32 21.96
N ALA A 424 13.78 31.01 23.00
CA ALA A 424 14.31 32.38 22.92
C ALA A 424 15.58 32.44 22.06
N ASP A 425 16.49 31.48 22.22
CA ASP A 425 17.74 31.35 21.44
C ASP A 425 17.48 31.21 19.93
N GLN A 426 16.30 30.75 19.54
CA GLN A 426 15.84 30.66 18.15
C GLN A 426 15.08 31.92 17.67
N GLY A 427 15.19 33.02 18.43
CA GLY A 427 14.57 34.31 18.16
C GLY A 427 13.04 34.29 18.26
N TYR A 428 12.45 33.48 19.14
CA TYR A 428 11.01 33.54 19.40
C TYR A 428 10.68 34.49 20.55
N ASN A 429 10.77 35.80 20.27
CA ASN A 429 10.67 36.87 21.28
C ASN A 429 9.39 36.84 22.12
N LYS A 430 8.29 36.24 21.62
CA LYS A 430 7.04 36.07 22.38
C LYS A 430 7.22 35.23 23.66
N VAL A 431 8.30 34.44 23.77
CA VAL A 431 8.60 33.66 24.97
C VAL A 431 9.30 34.49 26.05
N ASN A 432 9.89 35.64 25.72
CA ASN A 432 10.72 36.40 26.66
C ASN A 432 9.89 36.97 27.82
N SER A 433 8.66 37.41 27.56
CA SER A 433 7.75 37.85 28.63
C SER A 433 7.32 36.69 29.53
N LEU A 434 7.18 35.49 28.97
CA LEU A 434 6.92 34.28 29.73
C LEU A 434 8.13 33.90 30.59
N LEU A 435 9.34 33.93 30.02
CA LEU A 435 10.58 33.66 30.73
C LEU A 435 10.77 34.62 31.91
N GLN A 436 10.63 35.92 31.67
CA GLN A 436 10.72 36.94 32.73
C GLN A 436 9.66 36.74 33.83
N ALA A 437 8.43 36.37 33.47
CA ALA A 437 7.39 36.08 34.45
C ALA A 437 7.69 34.83 35.29
N ILE A 438 8.37 33.83 34.72
CA ILE A 438 8.79 32.63 35.43
C ILE A 438 9.96 32.95 36.37
N GLU A 439 10.93 33.73 35.90
CA GLU A 439 12.10 34.15 36.68
C GLU A 439 11.72 35.04 37.86
N ASN A 440 10.68 35.86 37.73
CA ASN A 440 10.18 36.67 38.85
C ASN A 440 9.41 35.86 39.91
N GLU A 441 8.98 34.64 39.60
CA GLU A 441 8.25 33.75 40.53
C GLU A 441 9.19 32.77 41.26
N PHE A 442 10.41 32.60 40.76
CA PHE A 442 11.43 31.69 41.27
C PHE A 442 12.49 32.46 42.06
#